data_AF-A0A3D2R0X8-F1
#
_entry.id   AF-A0A3D2R0X8-F1
#
_cell.length_a   1.000
_cell.length_b   1.000
_cell.length_c   1.000
_cell.angle_alpha   90.00
_cell.angle_beta   90.00
_cell.angle_gamma   90.00
#
_symmetry.space_group_name_H-M   'P 1'
#
loop_
_entity.id
_entity.type
_entity.pdbx_description
1 polymer ?
#
loop_
_entity_poly.entity_id
_entity_poly.type
_entity_poly.pdbx_seq_one_letter_code
_entity_poly.pdbx_strand_id
1 'polypeptide(L)'
;MIKRNFLTGLLVLIPLMLTVWVLATLINFLDQTILLLPETLRPSYLIGTPVIGFGVFMTFFIILITGFIANNFFGKKLILLYENLLNRLPFVKSIYGGIKQVS
;
A
#
# COMPACT_ATOMS: atom_id res chain seq x y z
N MET A 1 19.44 32.75 0.62
CA MET A 1 18.52 32.27 1.68
C MET A 1 17.23 31.65 1.12
N ILE A 2 16.54 32.33 0.20
CA ILE A 2 15.24 31.88 -0.37
C ILE A 2 15.32 30.48 -1.01
N LYS A 3 16.34 30.20 -1.83
CA LYS A 3 16.53 28.87 -2.46
C LYS A 3 16.62 27.74 -1.42
N ARG A 4 17.39 27.93 -0.35
CA ARG A 4 17.55 26.92 0.71
C ARG A 4 16.23 26.63 1.41
N ASN A 5 15.46 27.66 1.77
CA ASN A 5 14.17 27.49 2.43
C ASN A 5 13.14 26.81 1.50
N PHE A 6 13.16 27.12 0.20
CA PHE A 6 12.33 26.44 -0.80
C PHE A 6 12.68 24.95 -0.92
N LEU A 7 13.97 24.61 -1.04
CA LEU A 7 14.42 23.21 -1.09
C LEU A 7 14.04 22.46 0.19
N THR A 8 14.18 23.09 1.36
CA THR A 8 13.76 22.48 2.63
C THR A 8 12.26 22.24 2.67
N GLY A 9 11.43 23.21 2.23
CA GLY A 9 9.99 23.02 2.13
C GLY A 9 9.59 21.90 1.16
N LEU A 10 10.24 21.83 0.00
CA LEU A 10 10.01 20.76 -0.97
C LEU A 10 10.39 19.39 -0.39
N LEU A 11 11.54 19.28 0.27
CA LEU A 11 12.00 18.04 0.90
C LEU A 11 11.01 17.51 1.95
N VAL A 12 10.38 18.40 2.72
CA VAL A 12 9.35 18.04 3.71
C VAL A 12 8.03 17.62 3.03
N LEU A 13 7.68 18.22 1.90
CA LEU A 13 6.45 17.90 1.16
C LEU A 13 6.54 16.57 0.39
N ILE A 14 7.73 16.17 -0.07
CA ILE A 14 7.93 14.91 -0.81
C ILE A 14 7.33 13.69 -0.09
N PRO A 15 7.66 13.38 1.18
CA PRO A 15 7.11 12.21 1.85
C PRO A 15 5.58 12.29 2.01
N LEU A 16 5.05 13.50 2.20
CA LEU A 16 3.62 13.71 2.36
C LEU A 16 2.85 13.55 1.04
N MET A 17 3.43 13.98 -0.07
CA MET A 17 2.90 13.72 -1.41
C MET A 17 2.99 12.24 -1.76
N LEU A 18 4.08 11.57 -1.37
CA LEU A 18 4.27 10.14 -1.58
C LEU A 18 3.19 9.32 -0.87
N THR A 19 2.87 9.63 0.40
CA THR A 19 1.83 8.91 1.14
C THR A 19 0.46 9.06 0.50
N VAL A 20 0.08 10.29 0.10
CA VAL A 20 -1.17 10.55 -0.61
C VAL A 20 -1.22 9.81 -1.94
N TRP A 21 -0.12 9.84 -2.70
CA TRP A 21 -0.04 9.15 -3.99
C TRP A 21 -0.17 7.62 -3.86
N VAL A 22 0.49 7.02 -2.87
CA VAL A 22 0.38 5.58 -2.58
C VAL A 22 -1.05 5.22 -2.21
N LEU A 23 -1.68 5.97 -1.31
CA LEU A 23 -3.08 5.74 -0.90
C LEU A 23 -4.03 5.86 -2.09
N ALA A 24 -3.90 6.93 -2.89
CA ALA A 24 -4.74 7.11 -4.08
C ALA A 24 -4.58 5.98 -5.09
N THR A 25 -3.35 5.52 -5.32
CA THR A 25 -3.07 4.38 -6.21
C THR A 25 -3.71 3.11 -5.70
N LEU A 26 -3.62 2.84 -4.40
CA LEU A 26 -4.20 1.64 -3.79
C LEU A 26 -5.73 1.66 -3.80
N ILE A 27 -6.34 2.82 -3.50
CA ILE A 27 -7.79 3.02 -3.61
C ILE A 27 -8.26 2.76 -5.03
N ASN A 28 -7.62 3.38 -6.03
CA ASN A 28 -7.98 3.22 -7.44
C ASN A 28 -7.82 1.77 -7.91
N PHE A 29 -6.75 1.09 -7.47
CA PHE A 29 -6.52 -0.32 -7.79
C PHE A 29 -7.63 -1.22 -7.24
N LEU A 30 -8.05 -0.98 -6.00
CA LEU A 30 -9.14 -1.74 -5.38
C LEU A 30 -10.49 -1.43 -6.04
N ASP A 31 -10.76 -0.16 -6.36
CA ASP A 31 -11.97 0.24 -7.08
C ASP A 31 -12.07 -0.46 -8.44
N GLN A 32 -10.96 -0.55 -9.18
CA GLN A 32 -10.90 -1.30 -10.45
C GLN A 32 -11.09 -2.81 -10.26
N THR A 33 -10.53 -3.37 -9.18
CA THR A 33 -10.69 -4.80 -8.89
C THR A 33 -12.15 -5.17 -8.68
N ILE A 34 -12.97 -4.29 -8.09
CA ILE A 34 -14.42 -4.52 -7.92
C ILE A 34 -15.12 -4.74 -9.26
N LEU A 35 -14.68 -4.08 -10.32
CA LEU A 35 -15.25 -4.26 -11.66
C LEU A 35 -14.98 -5.67 -12.20
N LEU A 36 -13.92 -6.34 -11.75
CA LEU A 36 -13.61 -7.72 -12.09
C LEU A 36 -14.49 -8.73 -11.34
N LEU A 37 -15.16 -8.32 -10.25
CA LEU A 37 -16.09 -9.20 -9.55
C LEU A 37 -17.40 -9.36 -10.35
N PRO A 38 -18.01 -10.56 -10.30
CA PRO A 38 -19.34 -10.78 -10.89
C PRO A 38 -20.36 -9.83 -10.25
N GLU A 39 -21.36 -9.40 -11.03
CA GLU A 39 -22.37 -8.39 -10.64
C GLU A 39 -22.98 -8.65 -9.25
N THR A 40 -23.19 -9.92 -8.89
CA THR A 40 -23.77 -10.34 -7.60
C THR A 40 -22.92 -9.99 -6.37
N LEU A 41 -21.61 -9.83 -6.54
CA LEU A 41 -20.67 -9.48 -5.46
C LEU A 41 -20.31 -7.99 -5.47
N ARG A 42 -20.84 -7.21 -6.41
CA ARG A 42 -20.59 -5.78 -6.45
C ARG A 42 -21.41 -5.08 -5.37
N PRO A 43 -20.80 -4.15 -4.61
CA PRO A 43 -21.52 -3.41 -3.56
C PRO A 43 -22.70 -2.60 -4.10
N SER A 44 -22.65 -2.20 -5.38
CA SER A 44 -23.76 -1.55 -6.09
C SER A 44 -24.99 -2.45 -6.25
N TYR A 45 -24.82 -3.77 -6.37
CA TYR A 45 -25.93 -4.73 -6.43
C TYR A 45 -26.59 -4.94 -5.07
N LEU A 46 -25.81 -4.93 -3.98
CA LEU A 46 -26.31 -5.12 -2.61
C LEU A 46 -26.99 -3.87 -2.03
N ILE A 47 -26.49 -2.69 -2.37
CA ILE A 47 -26.93 -1.41 -1.78
C ILE A 47 -27.90 -0.66 -2.72
N GLY A 48 -28.07 -1.12 -3.97
CA GLY A 48 -29.00 -0.55 -4.96
C GLY A 48 -28.64 0.85 -5.44
N THR A 49 -27.50 1.40 -5.01
CA THR A 49 -26.97 2.70 -5.40
C THR A 49 -25.47 2.59 -5.71
N PRO A 50 -24.93 3.38 -6.64
CA PRO A 50 -23.50 3.40 -6.93
C PRO A 50 -22.74 3.89 -5.69
N VAL A 51 -21.99 3.00 -5.04
CA VAL A 51 -21.18 3.35 -3.87
C VAL A 51 -19.91 4.05 -4.33
N ILE A 52 -19.95 5.38 -4.32
CA ILE A 52 -18.75 6.21 -4.55
C ILE A 52 -17.89 6.12 -3.29
N GLY A 53 -16.65 5.63 -3.41
CA GLY A 53 -15.68 5.58 -2.31
C GLY A 53 -15.57 4.23 -1.58
N PHE A 54 -16.12 3.14 -2.13
CA PHE A 54 -15.94 1.80 -1.54
C PHE A 54 -14.45 1.37 -1.49
N GLY A 55 -13.65 1.77 -2.49
CA GLY A 55 -12.20 1.55 -2.48
C GLY A 55 -11.49 2.19 -1.29
N VAL A 56 -12.00 3.31 -0.75
CA VAL A 56 -11.46 3.94 0.47
C VAL A 56 -11.68 3.04 1.68
N PHE A 57 -12.89 2.52 1.84
CA PHE A 57 -13.22 1.60 2.93
C PHE A 57 -12.41 0.31 2.84
N MET A 58 -12.33 -0.29 1.64
CA MET A 58 -11.52 -1.48 1.40
C MET A 58 -10.04 -1.24 1.67
N THR A 59 -9.50 -0.10 1.23
CA THR A 59 -8.12 0.31 1.51
C THR A 59 -7.85 0.36 3.00
N PHE A 60 -8.71 1.06 3.74
CA PHE A 60 -8.59 1.17 5.20
C PHE A 60 -8.61 -0.21 5.88
N PHE A 61 -9.54 -1.07 5.48
CA PHE A 61 -9.67 -2.42 6.02
C PHE A 61 -8.45 -3.30 5.71
N ILE A 62 -7.95 -3.27 4.47
CA ILE A 62 -6.75 -4.01 4.04
C ILE A 62 -5.51 -3.53 4.79
N ILE A 63 -5.33 -2.22 4.97
CA ILE A 63 -4.21 -1.67 5.73
C ILE A 63 -4.26 -2.16 7.18
N LEU A 64 -5.43 -2.15 7.83
CA LEU A 64 -5.60 -2.65 9.19
C LEU A 64 -5.28 -4.14 9.31
N ILE A 65 -5.82 -4.96 8.41
CA ILE A 65 -5.54 -6.41 8.39
C ILE A 65 -4.05 -6.66 8.17
N THR A 66 -3.44 -5.96 7.22
CA THR A 66 -2.01 -6.11 6.91
C THR A 66 -1.16 -5.74 8.12
N GLY A 67 -1.48 -4.63 8.80
CA GLY A 67 -0.81 -4.22 10.03
C GLY A 67 -0.99 -5.22 11.17
N PHE A 68 -2.21 -5.74 11.35
CA PHE A 68 -2.50 -6.77 12.35
C PHE A 68 -1.71 -8.06 12.08
N ILE A 69 -1.70 -8.53 10.84
CA ILE A 69 -0.91 -9.71 10.42
C ILE A 69 0.57 -9.44 10.69
N ALA A 70 1.11 -8.32 10.21
CA ALA A 70 2.53 -7.97 10.35
C ALA A 70 2.99 -7.91 11.82
N ASN A 71 2.14 -7.44 12.73
CA ASN A 71 2.47 -7.37 14.16
C ASN A 71 2.35 -8.72 14.88
N ASN A 72 1.55 -9.66 14.34
CA ASN A 72 1.34 -10.96 14.95
C ASN A 72 2.50 -11.94 14.67
N PHE A 73 2.70 -12.91 15.56
CA PHE A 73 3.77 -13.93 15.43
C PHE A 73 3.71 -14.69 14.10
N PHE A 74 2.50 -14.92 13.57
CA PHE A 74 2.29 -15.54 12.28
C PHE A 74 2.79 -14.68 11.11
N GLY A 75 2.52 -13.37 11.12
CA GLY A 75 3.02 -12.48 10.06
C GLY A 75 4.54 -12.35 10.08
N LYS A 76 5.18 -12.33 11.25
CA LYS A 76 6.64 -12.37 11.34
C LYS A 76 7.23 -13.61 10.64
N LYS A 77 6.60 -14.79 10.81
CA LYS A 77 7.02 -16.01 10.10
C LYS A 77 6.78 -15.93 8.58
N LEU A 78 5.66 -15.38 8.14
CA LEU A 78 5.38 -15.17 6.71
C LEU A 78 6.37 -14.20 6.06
N ILE A 79 6.73 -13.12 6.74
CA ILE A 79 7.72 -12.15 6.27
C ILE A 79 9.07 -12.84 6.11
N LEU A 80 9.51 -13.65 7.08
CA LEU A 80 10.76 -14.42 6.97
C LEU A 80 10.75 -15.41 5.80
N LEU A 81 9.61 -16.06 5.54
CA LEU A 81 9.45 -16.95 4.39
C LEU A 81 9.58 -16.19 3.07
N TYR A 82 8.91 -15.06 2.96
CA TYR A 82 8.97 -14.17 1.79
C TYR A 82 10.39 -13.63 1.57
N GLU A 83 11.07 -13.16 2.62
CA GLU A 83 12.47 -12.73 2.57
C GLU A 83 13.39 -13.86 2.07
N ASN A 84 13.19 -15.09 2.55
CA ASN A 84 14.00 -16.23 2.12
C ASN A 84 13.76 -16.60 0.65
N LEU A 85 12.55 -16.40 0.12
CA LEU A 85 12.26 -16.55 -1.30
C LEU A 85 12.95 -15.47 -2.15
N LEU A 86 12.88 -14.20 -1.73
CA LEU A 86 13.52 -13.09 -2.47
C LEU A 86 15.03 -13.17 -2.46
N ASN A 87 15.62 -13.66 -1.36
CA ASN A 87 17.07 -13.85 -1.24
C ASN A 87 17.64 -14.85 -2.25
N ARG A 88 16.79 -15.67 -2.88
CA ARG A 88 17.17 -16.57 -3.98
C ARG A 88 17.17 -15.89 -5.35
N LEU A 89 16.59 -14.70 -5.48
CA LEU A 89 16.58 -13.92 -6.71
C LEU A 89 17.69 -12.86 -6.66
N PRO A 90 18.78 -13.02 -7.44
CA PRO A 90 19.99 -12.21 -7.31
C PRO A 90 19.76 -10.71 -7.54
N PHE A 91 18.78 -10.34 -8.38
CA PHE A 91 18.43 -8.93 -8.64
C PHE A 91 17.67 -8.28 -7.47
N VAL A 92 16.80 -9.01 -6.77
CA VAL A 92 15.93 -8.43 -5.74
C VAL A 92 16.67 -8.23 -4.42
N LYS A 93 17.65 -9.08 -4.14
CA LYS A 93 18.51 -9.00 -2.95
C LYS A 93 19.24 -7.65 -2.83
N SER A 94 19.73 -7.08 -3.95
CA SER A 94 20.46 -5.81 -3.93
C SER A 94 19.58 -4.60 -3.58
N ILE A 95 18.33 -4.59 -4.02
CA ILE A 95 17.39 -3.48 -3.77
C ILE A 95 16.84 -3.57 -2.35
N TYR A 96 16.42 -4.76 -1.93
CA TYR A 96 15.83 -4.97 -0.60
C TYR A 96 16.85 -4.81 0.52
N GLY A 97 18.09 -5.28 0.29
CA GLY A 97 19.19 -5.11 1.24
C GLY A 97 19.50 -3.65 1.55
N GLY A 98 19.50 -2.78 0.53
CA GLY A 98 19.76 -1.34 0.70
C GLY A 98 18.68 -0.62 1.51
N ILE A 99 17.41 -0.96 1.31
CA ILE A 99 16.28 -0.35 2.05
C ILE A 99 16.27 -0.78 3.52
N LYS A 100 16.59 -2.05 3.80
CA LYS A 100 16.62 -2.57 5.17
C LYS A 100 17.84 -2.08 5.98
N GLN A 101 18.91 -1.66 5.32
CA GLN A 101 20.15 -1.23 5.99
C GLN A 101 20.05 0.18 6.61
N VAL A 102 19.05 0.96 6.21
CA VAL A 102 18.79 2.34 6.68
C VAL A 102 17.60 2.43 7.65
N SER A 103 17.01 1.31 8.07
CA SER A 103 15.95 1.23 9.10
C SER A 103 16.35 0.35 10.27
#